data_AF-A0A382NZD1-F1
#
_entry.id   AF-A0A382NZD1-F1
#
_cell.length_a   1.000
_cell.length_b   1.000
_cell.length_c   1.000
_cell.angle_alpha   90.00
_cell.angle_beta   90.00
_cell.angle_gamma   90.00
#
_symmetry.space_group_name_H-M   'P 1'
#
loop_
_entity.id
_entity.type
_entity.pdbx_description
1 polymer ?
#
loop_
_entity_poly.entity_id
_entity_poly.type
_entity_poly.pdbx_seq_one_letter_code
_entity_poly.pdbx_strand_id
1 'polypeptide(L)'
;MAKKSKWGFSTKSIHIGNEADKEMGSVSPPIHLTSTFKQDGVGKNRGHDYSRVSNPTRQRLEENLASLDGANYAICYSTGMAATTALFQLFDAGDHILISRNTYGGTFRMSMNVLKRQGIEFDWIDTRDPENIKNHIKSNTRLVHVETPTNPLLELCDLEATAKVCKKADVYLSVDNSFMSPYGQRPLEFGVDVVMQSSTKSLS
;
A
#
# COMPACT_ATOMS: atom_id res chain seq x y z
N MET A 1 -8.05 -22.25 -9.28
CA MET A 1 -8.65 -21.00 -8.76
C MET A 1 -9.55 -21.36 -7.59
N ALA A 2 -9.13 -21.10 -6.35
CA ALA A 2 -9.97 -21.35 -5.19
C ALA A 2 -11.23 -20.46 -5.28
N LYS A 3 -12.41 -21.03 -5.02
CA LYS A 3 -13.70 -20.29 -4.99
C LYS A 3 -13.52 -19.06 -4.09
N LYS A 4 -13.65 -17.84 -4.65
CA LYS A 4 -13.78 -16.62 -3.85
C LYS A 4 -14.89 -16.86 -2.83
N SER A 5 -14.55 -17.04 -1.55
CA SER A 5 -15.56 -17.28 -0.52
C SER A 5 -16.47 -16.04 -0.47
N LYS A 6 -17.79 -16.25 -0.40
CA LYS A 6 -18.80 -15.17 -0.28
C LYS A 6 -18.78 -14.49 1.11
N TRP A 7 -17.63 -14.44 1.78
CA TRP A 7 -17.52 -13.90 3.14
C TRP A 7 -17.55 -12.37 3.12
N GLY A 8 -18.27 -11.79 4.09
CA GLY A 8 -18.29 -10.35 4.33
C GLY A 8 -17.02 -9.87 5.05
N PHE A 9 -16.82 -8.55 5.13
CA PHE A 9 -15.62 -7.93 5.71
C PHE A 9 -15.27 -8.48 7.09
N SER A 10 -16.22 -8.50 8.03
CA SER A 10 -15.99 -8.94 9.42
C SER A 10 -15.57 -10.41 9.52
N THR A 11 -16.03 -11.25 8.61
CA THR A 11 -15.58 -12.66 8.53
C THR A 11 -14.18 -12.73 7.93
N LYS A 12 -13.92 -11.98 6.85
CA LYS A 12 -12.61 -11.93 6.21
C LYS A 12 -11.52 -11.46 7.17
N SER A 13 -11.78 -10.40 7.95
CA SER A 13 -10.81 -9.80 8.87
C SER A 13 -10.33 -10.77 9.94
N ILE A 14 -11.16 -11.74 10.32
CA ILE A 14 -10.79 -12.77 11.30
C ILE A 14 -10.18 -14.01 10.63
N HIS A 15 -10.74 -14.47 9.50
CA HIS A 15 -10.44 -15.82 9.00
C HIS A 15 -9.42 -15.90 7.86
N ILE A 16 -9.31 -14.90 6.99
CA ILE A 16 -8.41 -15.00 5.83
C ILE A 16 -6.96 -14.79 6.29
N GLY A 17 -6.06 -15.65 5.82
CA GLY A 17 -4.67 -15.70 6.31
C GLY A 17 -4.56 -16.21 7.74
N ASN A 18 -5.65 -16.71 8.34
CA ASN A 18 -5.69 -17.18 9.72
C ASN A 18 -6.04 -18.68 9.86
N GLU A 19 -5.68 -19.50 8.87
CA GLU A 19 -5.88 -20.96 8.96
C GLU A 19 -5.07 -21.57 10.11
N ALA A 20 -5.62 -22.59 10.77
CA ALA A 20 -4.92 -23.29 11.84
C ALA A 20 -3.57 -23.85 11.35
N ASP A 21 -2.59 -23.88 12.26
CA ASP A 21 -1.28 -24.42 11.97
C ASP A 21 -1.37 -25.88 11.48
N LYS A 22 -0.62 -26.20 10.42
CA LYS A 22 -0.73 -27.53 9.78
C LYS A 22 -0.01 -28.63 10.55
N GLU A 23 0.97 -28.28 11.38
CA GLU A 23 1.79 -29.26 12.09
C GLU A 23 1.14 -29.66 13.42
N MET A 24 0.68 -28.66 14.20
CA MET A 24 0.18 -28.83 15.55
C MET A 24 -1.31 -28.51 15.71
N GLY A 25 -1.96 -27.93 14.70
CA GLY A 25 -3.38 -27.57 14.76
C GLY A 25 -3.69 -26.35 15.62
N SER A 26 -2.69 -25.53 15.96
CA SER A 26 -2.92 -24.34 16.78
C SER A 26 -3.81 -23.34 16.04
N VAL A 27 -4.89 -22.90 16.71
CA VAL A 27 -5.85 -21.93 16.14
C VAL A 27 -5.18 -20.57 15.97
N SER A 28 -4.44 -20.12 16.99
CA SER A 28 -3.56 -18.97 16.85
C SER A 28 -2.32 -19.39 16.06
N PRO A 29 -1.91 -18.62 15.04
CA PRO A 29 -0.71 -18.94 14.29
C PRO A 29 0.55 -18.82 15.14
N PRO A 30 1.57 -19.67 14.88
CA PRO A 30 2.89 -19.50 15.45
C PRO A 30 3.55 -18.18 15.02
N ILE A 31 4.33 -17.61 15.92
CA ILE A 31 5.22 -16.48 15.62
C ILE A 31 6.57 -17.04 15.16
N HIS A 32 6.88 -16.86 13.88
CA HIS A 32 8.10 -17.39 13.27
C HIS A 32 9.28 -16.44 13.51
N LEU A 33 9.83 -16.49 14.72
CA LEU A 33 11.04 -15.77 15.13
C LEU A 33 12.33 -16.46 14.65
N THR A 34 12.45 -16.63 13.33
CA THR A 34 13.63 -17.19 12.68
C THR A 34 14.13 -16.27 11.58
N SER A 35 15.43 -16.32 11.29
CA SER A 35 16.01 -15.61 10.15
C SER A 35 15.95 -16.42 8.85
N THR A 36 16.07 -17.74 8.93
CA THR A 36 16.19 -18.65 7.77
C THR A 36 15.38 -19.93 7.97
N PHE A 37 15.11 -20.61 6.86
CA PHE A 37 14.34 -21.85 6.80
C PHE A 37 15.17 -22.95 6.14
N LYS A 38 15.07 -24.17 6.68
CA LYS A 38 15.76 -25.34 6.13
C LYS A 38 15.28 -25.59 4.70
N GLN A 39 16.23 -25.75 3.77
CA GLN A 39 15.97 -26.18 2.40
C GLN A 39 16.17 -27.70 2.29
N ASP A 40 15.34 -28.35 1.47
CA ASP A 40 15.44 -29.78 1.16
C ASP A 40 16.50 -30.07 0.08
N GLY A 41 17.04 -29.02 -0.55
CA GLY A 41 18.13 -29.03 -1.51
C GLY A 41 18.37 -27.62 -2.08
N VAL A 42 19.38 -27.43 -2.91
CA VAL A 42 19.67 -26.12 -3.53
C VAL A 42 18.46 -25.65 -4.33
N GLY A 43 17.88 -24.50 -3.94
CA GLY A 43 16.69 -23.93 -4.58
C GLY A 43 15.38 -24.69 -4.29
N LYS A 44 15.40 -25.69 -3.40
CA LYS A 44 14.23 -26.49 -3.02
C LYS A 44 13.81 -26.15 -1.59
N ASN A 45 12.90 -25.18 -1.46
CA ASN A 45 12.35 -24.75 -0.18
C ASN A 45 10.87 -25.12 -0.05
N ARG A 46 10.30 -24.90 1.15
CA ARG A 46 8.89 -25.18 1.46
C ARG A 46 8.03 -23.91 1.42
N GLY A 47 8.38 -22.96 0.57
CA GLY A 47 7.76 -21.63 0.45
C GLY A 47 8.56 -20.48 1.05
N HIS A 48 9.49 -20.77 1.97
CA HIS A 48 10.33 -19.77 2.62
C HIS A 48 11.79 -20.20 2.65
N ASP A 49 12.71 -19.25 2.50
CA ASP A 49 14.17 -19.44 2.62
C ASP A 49 14.80 -18.46 3.62
N TYR A 50 14.39 -17.19 3.59
CA TYR A 50 14.94 -16.11 4.38
C TYR A 50 13.86 -15.07 4.77
N SER A 51 13.73 -14.79 6.07
CA SER A 51 12.61 -14.02 6.64
C SER A 51 12.45 -12.58 6.13
N ARG A 52 13.51 -11.96 5.60
CA ARG A 52 13.39 -10.66 4.92
C ARG A 52 12.56 -10.77 3.64
N VAL A 53 12.77 -11.82 2.86
CA VAL A 53 12.06 -12.07 1.59
C VAL A 53 10.61 -12.48 1.88
N SER A 54 10.42 -13.49 2.73
CA SER A 54 9.11 -13.96 3.14
C SER A 54 9.17 -14.60 4.53
N ASN A 55 8.12 -14.44 5.33
CA ASN A 55 8.01 -15.05 6.66
C ASN A 55 6.55 -15.50 6.87
N PRO A 56 6.28 -16.73 7.37
CA PRO A 56 4.91 -17.21 7.50
C PRO A 56 4.01 -16.30 8.35
N THR A 57 4.53 -15.71 9.43
CA THR A 57 3.75 -14.81 10.27
C THR A 57 3.41 -13.50 9.55
N ARG A 58 4.36 -12.93 8.78
CA ARG A 58 4.12 -11.72 7.99
C ARG A 58 3.20 -11.97 6.79
N GLN A 59 3.39 -13.09 6.10
CA GLN A 59 2.61 -13.47 4.93
C GLN A 59 1.12 -13.55 5.27
N ARG A 60 0.77 -14.07 6.45
CA ARG A 60 -0.62 -14.13 6.92
C ARG A 60 -1.27 -12.76 7.06
N LEU A 61 -0.52 -11.78 7.60
CA LEU A 61 -0.97 -10.39 7.67
C LEU A 61 -1.13 -9.81 6.27
N GLU A 62 -0.17 -10.05 5.37
CA GLU A 62 -0.21 -9.60 3.98
C GLU A 62 -1.43 -10.18 3.23
N GLU A 63 -1.72 -11.47 3.39
CA GLU A 63 -2.89 -12.14 2.81
C GLU A 63 -4.21 -11.57 3.35
N ASN A 64 -4.29 -11.33 4.66
CA ASN A 64 -5.48 -10.74 5.28
C ASN A 64 -5.72 -9.33 4.75
N LEU A 65 -4.72 -8.44 4.82
CA LEU A 65 -4.83 -7.06 4.35
C LEU A 65 -5.19 -6.98 2.87
N ALA A 66 -4.52 -7.79 2.02
CA ALA A 66 -4.85 -7.87 0.61
C ALA A 66 -6.33 -8.23 0.39
N SER A 67 -6.85 -9.21 1.14
CA SER A 67 -8.25 -9.59 1.04
C SER A 67 -9.23 -8.52 1.54
N LEU A 68 -8.84 -7.68 2.50
CA LEU A 68 -9.69 -6.62 3.03
C LEU A 68 -9.79 -5.44 2.07
N ASP A 69 -8.69 -5.07 1.41
CA ASP A 69 -8.66 -4.04 0.37
C ASP A 69 -9.16 -4.54 -1.00
N GLY A 70 -9.28 -5.86 -1.19
CA GLY A 70 -9.58 -6.45 -2.49
C GLY A 70 -8.40 -6.44 -3.46
N ALA A 71 -7.17 -6.32 -2.92
CA ALA A 71 -5.93 -6.32 -3.65
C ALA A 71 -5.52 -7.73 -4.11
N ASN A 72 -4.65 -7.81 -5.11
CA ASN A 72 -4.03 -9.07 -5.52
C ASN A 72 -3.00 -9.57 -4.51
N TYR A 73 -2.31 -8.65 -3.84
CA TYR A 73 -1.30 -8.90 -2.81
C TYR A 73 -1.13 -7.65 -1.93
N ALA A 74 -0.51 -7.82 -0.77
CA ALA A 74 -0.04 -6.74 0.09
C ALA A 74 1.40 -7.02 0.51
N ILE A 75 2.12 -5.97 0.93
CA ILE A 75 3.50 -6.06 1.39
C ILE A 75 3.62 -5.29 2.70
N CYS A 76 4.09 -5.95 3.75
CA CYS A 76 4.24 -5.32 5.05
C CYS A 76 5.65 -4.75 5.24
N TYR A 77 5.71 -3.49 5.67
CA TYR A 77 6.95 -2.76 5.96
C TYR A 77 7.08 -2.49 7.46
N SER A 78 8.27 -2.05 7.89
CA SER A 78 8.56 -1.72 9.29
C SER A 78 7.78 -0.51 9.81
N THR A 79 7.39 0.41 8.93
CA THR A 79 6.61 1.62 9.25
C THR A 79 5.82 2.08 8.02
N GLY A 80 4.81 2.95 8.21
CA GLY A 80 4.15 3.63 7.10
C GLY A 80 5.14 4.40 6.21
N MET A 81 6.13 5.08 6.81
CA MET A 81 7.16 5.80 6.05
C MET A 81 8.05 4.87 5.22
N ALA A 82 8.34 3.65 5.69
CA ALA A 82 9.07 2.67 4.90
C ALA A 82 8.25 2.20 3.70
N ALA A 83 6.92 2.04 3.85
CA ALA A 83 6.02 1.74 2.74
C ALA A 83 5.96 2.90 1.73
N THR A 84 5.78 4.14 2.18
CA THR A 84 5.79 5.33 1.30
C THR A 84 7.13 5.48 0.57
N THR A 85 8.23 5.27 1.28
CA THR A 85 9.57 5.37 0.69
C THR A 85 9.76 4.30 -0.39
N ALA A 86 9.41 3.05 -0.10
CA ALA A 86 9.49 1.96 -1.07
C ALA A 86 8.61 2.22 -2.30
N LEU A 87 7.41 2.79 -2.12
CA LEU A 87 6.53 3.20 -3.22
C LEU A 87 7.19 4.27 -4.10
N PHE A 88 7.77 5.32 -3.51
CA PHE A 88 8.37 6.40 -4.29
C PHE A 88 9.71 5.99 -4.92
N GLN A 89 10.42 5.02 -4.36
CA GLN A 89 11.64 4.45 -4.93
C GLN A 89 11.40 3.50 -6.11
N LEU A 90 10.14 3.29 -6.53
CA LEU A 90 9.84 2.66 -7.82
C LEU A 90 10.14 3.57 -9.01
N PHE A 91 10.33 4.87 -8.79
CA PHE A 91 10.55 5.87 -9.82
C PHE A 91 12.00 6.32 -9.87
N ASP A 92 12.43 6.74 -11.06
CA ASP A 92 13.82 7.07 -11.35
C ASP A 92 14.09 8.58 -11.28
N ALA A 93 15.37 8.95 -11.34
CA ALA A 93 15.76 10.34 -11.48
C ALA A 93 15.15 10.95 -12.77
N GLY A 94 14.50 12.11 -12.63
CA GLY A 94 13.77 12.78 -13.69
C GLY A 94 12.28 12.42 -13.76
N ASP A 95 11.81 11.37 -13.07
CA ASP A 95 10.38 11.12 -12.91
C ASP A 95 9.76 12.12 -11.93
N HIS A 96 8.49 12.43 -12.17
CA HIS A 96 7.74 13.42 -11.42
C HIS A 96 6.53 12.80 -10.70
N ILE A 97 6.36 13.18 -9.44
CA ILE A 97 5.28 12.72 -8.55
C ILE A 97 4.46 13.92 -8.07
N LEU A 98 3.15 13.87 -8.31
CA LEU A 98 2.19 14.81 -7.74
C LEU A 98 1.72 14.29 -6.39
N ILE A 99 1.73 15.15 -5.36
CA ILE A 99 1.31 14.80 -4.00
C ILE A 99 0.20 15.76 -3.55
N SER A 100 -0.81 15.26 -2.82
CA SER A 100 -1.75 16.12 -2.10
C SER A 100 -1.01 17.15 -1.24
N ARG A 101 -1.36 18.43 -1.37
CA ARG A 101 -0.71 19.54 -0.64
C ARG A 101 -0.79 19.38 0.87
N ASN A 102 -1.84 18.72 1.34
CA ASN A 102 -2.06 18.43 2.74
C ASN A 102 -1.92 16.92 2.94
N THR A 103 -0.76 16.48 3.41
CA THR A 103 -0.53 15.09 3.82
C THR A 103 0.29 15.07 5.10
N TYR A 104 0.43 13.88 5.68
CA TYR A 104 1.35 13.67 6.80
C TYR A 104 2.73 14.29 6.55
N GLY A 105 3.20 15.15 7.47
CA GLY A 105 4.45 15.90 7.31
C GLY A 105 5.72 15.04 7.14
N GLY A 106 5.68 13.75 7.52
CA GLY A 106 6.76 12.82 7.20
C GLY A 106 6.92 12.56 5.70
N THR A 107 5.81 12.53 4.94
CA THR A 107 5.79 12.41 3.48
C THR A 107 6.46 13.61 2.83
N PHE A 108 6.18 14.82 3.32
CA PHE A 108 6.88 16.04 2.86
C PHE A 108 8.38 15.98 3.15
N ARG A 109 8.76 15.65 4.38
CA ARG A 109 10.17 15.59 4.77
C ARG A 109 10.95 14.54 3.98
N MET A 110 10.38 13.36 3.75
CA MET A 110 11.02 12.31 2.96
C MET A 110 11.13 12.71 1.48
N SER A 111 10.07 13.22 0.86
CA SER A 111 10.10 13.59 -0.57
C SER A 111 11.08 14.74 -0.81
N MET A 112 10.95 15.84 -0.07
CA MET A 112 11.70 17.06 -0.34
C MET A 112 13.13 17.05 0.18
N ASN A 113 13.40 16.39 1.32
CA ASN A 113 14.73 16.43 1.94
C ASN A 113 15.59 15.19 1.62
N VAL A 114 14.97 14.07 1.19
CA VAL A 114 15.66 12.78 0.94
C VAL A 114 15.56 12.33 -0.51
N LEU A 115 14.37 12.28 -1.12
CA LEU A 115 14.23 11.73 -2.47
C LEU A 115 14.47 12.76 -3.57
N LYS A 116 14.18 14.04 -3.33
CA LYS A 116 14.48 15.12 -4.29
C LYS A 116 15.96 15.20 -4.67
N ARG A 117 16.87 14.95 -3.71
CA ARG A 117 18.31 14.88 -3.99
C ARG A 117 18.74 13.64 -4.78
N GLN A 118 17.87 12.65 -4.92
CA GLN A 118 18.07 11.46 -5.76
C GLN A 118 17.56 11.70 -7.20
N GLY A 119 17.05 12.90 -7.50
CA GLY A 119 16.61 13.29 -8.83
C GLY A 119 15.12 13.13 -9.10
N ILE A 120 14.32 12.64 -8.14
CA ILE A 120 12.86 12.57 -8.28
C ILE A 120 12.27 13.96 -8.10
N GLU A 121 11.38 14.37 -9.00
CA GLU A 121 10.68 15.64 -8.96
C GLU A 121 9.34 15.52 -8.22
N PHE A 122 8.98 16.55 -7.46
CA PHE A 122 7.76 16.55 -6.65
C PHE A 122 7.04 17.90 -6.75
N ASP A 123 5.74 17.86 -7.06
CA ASP A 123 4.84 19.01 -6.89
C ASP A 123 3.74 18.66 -5.88
N TRP A 124 3.42 19.64 -5.03
CA TRP A 124 2.44 19.52 -3.95
C TRP A 124 1.22 20.37 -4.30
N ILE A 125 0.10 19.73 -4.62
CA ILE A 125 -1.04 20.38 -5.26
C ILE A 125 -2.36 20.14 -4.50
N ASP A 126 -3.33 21.01 -4.69
CA ASP A 126 -4.70 20.76 -4.21
C ASP A 126 -5.34 19.62 -5.03
N THR A 127 -5.62 18.50 -4.38
CA THR A 127 -6.19 17.30 -5.03
C THR A 127 -7.70 17.17 -4.82
N ARG A 128 -8.36 18.19 -4.26
CA ARG A 128 -9.82 18.21 -4.10
C ARG A 128 -10.54 18.34 -5.45
N ASP A 129 -9.86 18.94 -6.43
CA ASP A 129 -10.33 19.10 -7.81
C ASP A 129 -9.50 18.26 -8.78
N PRO A 130 -10.09 17.22 -9.41
CA PRO A 130 -9.42 16.40 -10.42
C PRO A 130 -8.91 17.19 -11.65
N GLU A 131 -9.53 18.30 -12.02
CA GLU A 131 -9.02 19.14 -13.12
C GLU A 131 -7.72 19.85 -12.73
N ASN A 132 -7.55 20.21 -11.45
CA ASN A 132 -6.27 20.75 -10.98
C ASN A 132 -5.15 19.70 -11.09
N ILE A 133 -5.45 18.43 -10.79
CA ILE A 133 -4.49 17.32 -10.98
C ILE A 133 -4.08 17.23 -12.44
N LYS A 134 -5.06 17.18 -13.35
CA LYS A 134 -4.84 17.11 -14.80
C LYS A 134 -3.94 18.24 -15.31
N ASN A 135 -4.15 19.47 -14.82
CA ASN A 135 -3.35 20.64 -15.24
C ASN A 135 -1.89 20.60 -14.77
N HIS A 136 -1.57 19.82 -13.73
CA HIS A 136 -0.21 19.65 -13.20
C HIS A 136 0.49 18.39 -13.70
N ILE A 137 -0.20 17.55 -14.48
CA ILE A 137 0.44 16.40 -15.13
C ILE A 137 1.41 16.91 -16.21
N LYS A 138 2.68 16.51 -16.09
CA LYS A 138 3.78 16.76 -17.02
C LYS A 138 4.08 15.48 -17.81
N SER A 139 4.88 15.58 -18.86
CA SER A 139 5.31 14.42 -19.67
C SER A 139 6.12 13.38 -18.87
N ASN A 140 6.80 13.82 -17.81
CA ASN A 140 7.54 12.97 -16.88
C ASN A 140 6.75 12.60 -15.61
N THR A 141 5.47 12.99 -15.49
CA THR A 141 4.66 12.53 -14.34
C THR A 141 4.46 11.02 -14.42
N ARG A 142 4.71 10.32 -13.32
CA ARG A 142 4.51 8.86 -13.22
C ARG A 142 3.57 8.43 -12.09
N LEU A 143 3.41 9.27 -11.07
CA LEU A 143 2.54 9.00 -9.94
C LEU A 143 1.75 10.23 -9.52
N VAL A 144 0.47 10.04 -9.22
CA VAL A 144 -0.31 10.89 -8.33
C VAL A 144 -0.50 10.16 -7.00
N HIS A 145 -0.05 10.75 -5.91
CA HIS A 145 -0.18 10.22 -4.55
C HIS A 145 -1.10 11.12 -3.74
N VAL A 146 -2.24 10.58 -3.32
CA VAL A 146 -3.24 11.33 -2.54
C VAL A 146 -3.44 10.75 -1.16
N GLU A 147 -3.82 11.58 -0.20
CA GLU A 147 -4.31 11.17 1.11
C GLU A 147 -5.77 11.65 1.20
N THR A 148 -6.70 10.77 1.58
CA THR A 148 -8.11 11.16 1.71
C THR A 148 -8.82 10.30 2.76
N PRO A 149 -9.37 10.89 3.84
CA PRO A 149 -9.22 12.29 4.25
C PRO A 149 -7.77 12.64 4.59
N THR A 150 -7.33 13.87 4.27
CA THR A 150 -5.97 14.33 4.56
C THR A 150 -5.73 14.60 6.04
N ASN A 151 -4.54 14.33 6.55
CA ASN A 151 -4.07 14.80 7.85
C ASN A 151 -3.50 16.24 7.76
N PRO A 152 -3.89 17.21 8.62
CA PRO A 152 -4.93 17.15 9.64
C PRO A 152 -6.28 17.76 9.19
N LEU A 153 -6.33 18.40 8.02
CA LEU A 153 -7.47 19.24 7.61
C LEU A 153 -8.69 18.47 7.08
N LEU A 154 -8.59 17.14 6.95
CA LEU A 154 -9.64 16.25 6.46
C LEU A 154 -10.20 16.62 5.09
N GLU A 155 -9.36 17.21 4.22
CA GLU A 155 -9.69 17.42 2.81
C GLU A 155 -9.96 16.07 2.14
N LEU A 156 -10.93 16.05 1.23
CA LEU A 156 -11.34 14.85 0.51
C LEU A 156 -10.91 14.93 -0.95
N CYS A 157 -10.52 13.78 -1.49
CA CYS A 157 -10.23 13.61 -2.91
C CYS A 157 -11.28 12.69 -3.54
N ASP A 158 -11.84 13.09 -4.68
CA ASP A 158 -12.69 12.20 -5.49
C ASP A 158 -11.80 11.16 -6.19
N LEU A 159 -11.73 9.98 -5.60
CA LEU A 159 -10.88 8.89 -6.09
C LEU A 159 -11.29 8.39 -7.48
N GLU A 160 -12.59 8.28 -7.76
CA GLU A 160 -13.06 7.74 -9.04
C GLU A 160 -12.79 8.73 -10.18
N ALA A 161 -13.06 10.02 -9.94
CA ALA A 161 -12.75 11.06 -10.92
C ALA A 161 -11.23 11.21 -11.12
N THR A 162 -10.45 11.15 -10.04
CA THR A 162 -8.98 11.21 -10.11
C THR A 162 -8.39 10.01 -10.84
N ALA A 163 -8.90 8.80 -10.60
CA ALA A 163 -8.49 7.59 -11.31
C ALA A 163 -8.72 7.72 -12.83
N LYS A 164 -9.86 8.31 -13.24
CA LYS A 164 -10.15 8.58 -14.66
C LYS A 164 -9.16 9.57 -15.29
N VAL A 165 -8.72 10.58 -14.54
CA VAL A 165 -7.69 11.54 -14.99
C VAL A 165 -6.35 10.84 -15.16
N CYS A 166 -5.90 10.10 -14.13
CA CYS A 166 -4.61 9.41 -14.13
C CYS A 166 -4.53 8.36 -15.25
N LYS A 167 -5.58 7.56 -15.42
CA LYS A 167 -5.66 6.54 -16.48
C LYS A 167 -5.59 7.12 -17.90
N LYS A 168 -6.19 8.30 -18.14
CA LYS A 168 -6.12 8.97 -19.45
C LYS A 168 -4.70 9.48 -19.76
N ALA A 169 -3.92 9.78 -18.72
CA ALA A 169 -2.57 10.29 -18.84
C ALA A 169 -1.49 9.20 -18.74
N ASP A 170 -1.86 7.93 -18.58
CA ASP A 170 -0.94 6.81 -18.32
C ASP A 170 -0.06 7.05 -17.07
N VAL A 171 -0.69 7.55 -16.00
CA VAL A 171 -0.07 7.86 -14.71
C VAL A 171 -0.67 6.97 -13.63
N TYR A 172 0.15 6.42 -12.74
CA TYR A 172 -0.34 5.64 -11.61
C TYR A 172 -1.03 6.51 -10.57
N LEU A 173 -2.07 5.98 -9.93
CA LEU A 173 -2.71 6.58 -8.77
C LEU A 173 -2.46 5.74 -7.52
N SER A 174 -1.94 6.38 -6.48
CA SER A 174 -1.81 5.78 -5.16
C SER A 174 -2.55 6.59 -4.10
N VAL A 175 -3.09 5.88 -3.09
CA VAL A 175 -3.84 6.48 -1.98
C VAL A 175 -3.24 6.05 -0.65
N ASP A 176 -2.87 7.02 0.19
CA ASP A 176 -2.72 6.79 1.63
C ASP A 176 -4.12 6.70 2.26
N ASN A 177 -4.50 5.48 2.64
CA ASN A 177 -5.81 5.14 3.20
C ASN A 177 -5.76 4.98 4.72
N SER A 178 -4.73 5.50 5.39
CA SER A 178 -4.49 5.30 6.83
C SER A 178 -5.65 5.78 7.72
N PHE A 179 -6.36 6.84 7.32
CA PHE A 179 -7.47 7.39 8.10
C PHE A 179 -8.73 6.53 8.02
N MET A 180 -9.03 5.98 6.84
CA MET A 180 -10.27 5.23 6.63
C MET A 180 -10.12 3.74 6.94
N SER A 181 -8.91 3.17 6.75
CA SER A 181 -8.66 1.72 6.70
C SER A 181 -9.50 1.03 5.59
N PRO A 182 -9.30 -0.27 5.29
CA PRO A 182 -10.13 -0.95 4.30
C PRO A 182 -11.59 -1.10 4.74
N TYR A 183 -11.90 -0.83 6.01
CA TYR A 183 -13.26 -0.82 6.53
C TYR A 183 -14.05 0.40 6.04
N GLY A 184 -13.45 1.59 6.11
CA GLY A 184 -14.12 2.84 5.78
C GLY A 184 -14.08 3.19 4.29
N GLN A 185 -13.01 2.80 3.59
CA GLN A 185 -12.84 3.05 2.16
C GLN A 185 -11.96 1.97 1.55
N ARG A 186 -12.31 1.46 0.36
CA ARG A 186 -11.48 0.53 -0.42
C ARG A 186 -11.05 1.18 -1.74
N PRO A 187 -9.96 1.97 -1.75
CA PRO A 187 -9.58 2.80 -2.90
C PRO A 187 -9.45 2.02 -4.22
N LEU A 188 -9.00 0.76 -4.17
CA LEU A 188 -8.84 -0.10 -5.35
C LEU A 188 -10.17 -0.31 -6.10
N GLU A 189 -11.31 -0.28 -5.42
CA GLU A 189 -12.64 -0.39 -6.05
C GLU A 189 -13.00 0.84 -6.89
N PHE A 190 -12.33 1.99 -6.66
CA PHE A 190 -12.52 3.23 -7.40
C PHE A 190 -11.51 3.41 -8.56
N GLY A 191 -10.70 2.39 -8.86
CA GLY A 191 -9.72 2.42 -9.94
C GLY A 191 -8.34 2.96 -9.54
N VAL A 192 -8.04 3.00 -8.24
CA VAL A 192 -6.70 3.28 -7.70
C VAL A 192 -5.79 2.07 -7.93
N ASP A 193 -4.51 2.30 -8.25
CA ASP A 193 -3.55 1.23 -8.53
C ASP A 193 -2.89 0.69 -7.26
N VAL A 194 -2.57 1.57 -6.31
CA VAL A 194 -1.86 1.20 -5.07
C VAL A 194 -2.50 1.85 -3.85
N VAL A 195 -2.75 1.05 -2.81
CA VAL A 195 -3.15 1.54 -1.48
C VAL A 195 -1.98 1.40 -0.52
N MET A 196 -1.67 2.50 0.17
CA MET A 196 -0.70 2.54 1.26
C MET A 196 -1.44 2.80 2.57
N GLN A 197 -1.00 2.15 3.65
CA GLN A 197 -1.57 2.35 4.98
C GLN A 197 -0.47 2.32 6.04
N SER A 198 -0.58 3.23 7.01
CA SER A 198 0.19 3.21 8.23
C SER A 198 -0.50 2.31 9.25
N SER A 199 -0.03 1.07 9.39
CA SER A 199 -0.63 0.09 10.31
C SER A 199 -0.50 0.49 11.78
N THR A 200 0.33 1.47 12.10
CA THR A 200 0.46 2.07 13.45
C THR A 200 -0.79 2.85 13.90
N LYS A 201 -1.83 2.90 13.06
CA LYS A 201 -3.10 3.60 13.29
C LYS A 201 -4.24 2.60 13.49
N SER A 202 -5.32 2.71 12.73
CA SER A 202 -6.56 1.94 12.93
C SER A 202 -6.45 0.44 12.67
N LEU A 203 -5.32 -0.04 12.11
CA LEU A 203 -5.12 -1.47 11.80
C LEU A 203 -4.51 -2.27 12.96
N SER A 204 -3.87 -1.63 13.95
CA SER A 204 -3.16 -2.27 15.06
C SER A 204 -3.86 -2.10 16.39
#